data_AF-A0AB34Z3E5-F1
#
_entry.id   AF-A0AB34Z3E5-F1
#
_cell.length_a   1.000
_cell.length_b   1.000
_cell.length_c   1.000
_cell.angle_alpha   90.00
_cell.angle_beta   90.00
_cell.angle_gamma   90.00
#
_symmetry.space_group_name_H-M   'P 1'
#
loop_
_entity.id
_entity.type
_entity.pdbx_description
1 polymer ?
#
loop_
_entity_poly.entity_id
_entity_poly.type
_entity_poly.pdbx_seq_one_letter_code
_entity_poly.pdbx_strand_id
1 'polypeptide(L)'
;MKPALPNIASVTEEQIYNEFIRLGMEQLIAQDLSKRYYHNELTYRDLENLEKQFGIKFDNLVSKIDSVEKNLDTKIDSVKSELNTKIDGLETKIDSVKNELNTKIDFVEKNLETKIDGLKNEFNAKIDGLNTKIENLDTKIDTVEKNLKKDMKINSELLLEKLKVSNRLIIIITVIIAPIAISSIANIITSIINGFPK
;
A
#
# COMPACT_ATOMS: atom_id res chain seq x y z
N MET A 1 -20.66 23.94 86.60
CA MET A 1 -21.71 23.36 87.48
C MET A 1 -22.31 22.15 86.78
N LYS A 2 -22.04 20.95 87.29
CA LYS A 2 -22.68 19.70 86.81
C LYS A 2 -24.07 19.66 87.45
N PRO A 3 -25.19 19.53 86.71
CA PRO A 3 -26.49 19.44 87.35
C PRO A 3 -26.50 18.18 88.24
N ALA A 4 -26.90 18.34 89.50
CA ALA A 4 -27.15 17.22 90.40
C ALA A 4 -28.30 16.41 89.79
N LEU A 5 -28.03 15.16 89.43
CA LEU A 5 -29.09 14.21 89.07
C LEU A 5 -30.05 14.14 90.27
N PRO A 6 -31.36 14.33 90.10
CA PRO A 6 -32.31 14.21 91.21
C PRO A 6 -32.14 12.83 91.84
N ASN A 7 -32.12 12.78 93.18
CA ASN A 7 -32.16 11.52 93.93
C ASN A 7 -33.53 10.88 93.68
N ILE A 8 -33.64 10.12 92.60
CA ILE A 8 -34.82 9.33 92.28
C ILE A 8 -34.84 8.24 93.34
N ALA A 9 -35.79 8.30 94.29
CA ALA A 9 -36.02 7.19 95.20
C ALA A 9 -36.22 5.94 94.34
N SER A 10 -35.28 5.00 94.36
CA SER A 10 -35.37 3.78 93.59
C SER A 10 -36.55 3.00 94.13
N VAL A 11 -37.62 2.88 93.34
CA VAL A 11 -38.79 2.08 93.69
C VAL A 11 -38.31 0.63 93.87
N THR A 12 -38.55 0.03 95.04
CA THR A 12 -38.16 -1.35 95.32
C THR A 12 -39.12 -2.36 94.69
N GLU A 13 -38.67 -3.59 94.48
CA GLU A 13 -39.54 -4.70 94.03
C GLU A 13 -40.77 -4.86 94.93
N GLU A 14 -40.57 -4.75 96.25
CA GLU A 14 -41.63 -4.83 97.25
C GLU A 14 -42.65 -3.68 97.13
N GLN A 15 -42.19 -2.46 96.82
CA GLN A 15 -43.08 -1.33 96.56
C GLN A 15 -43.93 -1.55 95.31
N ILE A 16 -43.36 -2.11 94.24
CA ILE A 16 -44.09 -2.47 93.02
C ILE A 16 -45.11 -3.59 93.29
N TYR A 17 -44.69 -4.63 94.02
CA TYR A 17 -45.54 -5.75 94.43
C TYR A 17 -46.75 -5.27 95.24
N ASN A 18 -46.52 -4.48 96.29
CA ASN A 18 -47.59 -3.97 97.15
C ASN A 18 -48.58 -3.08 96.38
N GLU A 19 -48.09 -2.31 95.41
CA GLU A 19 -48.94 -1.51 94.53
C GLU A 19 -49.80 -2.39 93.61
N PHE A 20 -49.25 -3.46 93.03
CA PHE A 20 -50.04 -4.42 92.24
C PHE A 20 -51.11 -5.13 93.06
N ILE A 21 -50.79 -5.53 94.30
CA ILE A 21 -51.78 -6.10 95.24
C ILE A 21 -52.87 -5.07 95.57
N ARG A 22 -52.50 -3.80 95.82
CA ARG A 22 -53.45 -2.70 96.09
C ARG A 22 -54.41 -2.47 94.91
N LEU A 23 -53.94 -2.68 93.69
CA LEU A 23 -54.75 -2.59 92.46
C LEU A 23 -55.60 -3.84 92.19
N GLY A 24 -55.58 -4.83 93.09
CA GLY A 24 -56.42 -6.03 93.00
C GLY A 24 -55.84 -7.16 92.16
N MET A 25 -54.54 -7.15 91.88
CA MET A 25 -53.86 -8.24 91.17
C MET A 25 -53.74 -9.50 92.05
N GLU A 26 -53.87 -10.67 91.44
CA GLU A 26 -53.67 -11.96 92.12
C GLU A 26 -52.22 -12.11 92.60
N GLN A 27 -52.02 -12.76 93.75
CA GLN A 27 -50.75 -12.71 94.49
C GLN A 27 -49.56 -13.25 93.68
N LEU A 28 -49.74 -14.38 93.01
CA LEU A 28 -48.68 -15.00 92.21
C LEU A 28 -48.36 -14.16 90.96
N ILE A 29 -49.39 -13.60 90.32
CA ILE A 29 -49.21 -12.69 89.18
C ILE A 29 -48.49 -11.40 89.62
N ALA A 30 -48.88 -10.81 90.76
CA ALA A 30 -48.24 -9.61 91.29
C ALA A 30 -46.76 -9.85 91.63
N GLN A 31 -46.43 -11.01 92.19
CA GLN A 31 -45.07 -11.40 92.53
C GLN A 31 -44.20 -11.62 91.28
N ASP A 32 -44.74 -12.28 90.24
CA ASP A 32 -44.02 -12.48 88.98
C ASP A 32 -43.80 -11.16 88.23
N LEU A 33 -44.83 -10.30 88.15
CA LEU A 33 -44.73 -9.02 87.43
C LEU A 33 -43.89 -7.97 88.17
N SER A 34 -43.93 -7.91 89.50
CA SER A 34 -43.10 -6.96 90.26
C SER A 34 -41.62 -7.25 90.06
N LYS A 35 -41.24 -8.54 90.08
CA LYS A 35 -39.88 -8.99 89.81
C LYS A 35 -39.45 -8.65 88.38
N ARG A 36 -40.28 -8.97 87.38
CA ARG A 36 -40.01 -8.66 85.97
C ARG A 36 -39.88 -7.17 85.70
N TYR A 37 -40.71 -6.35 86.35
CA TYR A 37 -40.70 -4.90 86.20
C TYR A 37 -39.48 -4.28 86.89
N TYR A 38 -39.18 -4.70 88.14
CA TYR A 38 -38.03 -4.21 88.89
C TYR A 38 -36.70 -4.56 88.20
N HIS A 39 -36.59 -5.75 87.63
CA HIS A 39 -35.39 -6.20 86.92
C HIS A 39 -35.40 -5.89 85.40
N ASN A 40 -36.42 -5.21 84.88
CA ASN A 40 -36.60 -4.93 83.45
C ASN A 40 -36.46 -6.18 82.54
N GLU A 41 -36.84 -7.36 83.03
CA GLU A 41 -36.66 -8.65 82.32
C GLU A 41 -37.37 -8.66 80.96
N LEU A 42 -38.50 -7.96 80.83
CA LEU A 42 -39.24 -7.82 79.58
C LEU A 42 -38.43 -7.01 78.54
N THR A 43 -37.78 -5.93 78.95
CA THR A 43 -36.99 -5.04 78.07
C THR A 43 -35.72 -5.72 77.56
N TYR A 44 -35.02 -6.48 78.41
CA TYR A 44 -33.82 -7.21 77.99
C TYR A 44 -34.12 -8.27 76.92
N ARG A 45 -35.25 -8.98 77.06
CA ARG A 45 -35.68 -9.98 76.08
C ARG A 45 -35.99 -9.37 74.71
N ASP A 46 -36.62 -8.19 74.68
CA ASP A 46 -36.91 -7.50 73.42
C ASP A 46 -35.63 -6.99 72.74
N LEU A 47 -34.65 -6.50 73.52
CA LEU A 47 -33.33 -6.12 72.99
C LEU A 47 -32.57 -7.32 72.43
N GLU A 48 -32.57 -8.46 73.13
CA GLU A 48 -31.95 -9.70 72.65
C GLU A 48 -32.60 -10.18 71.34
N ASN A 49 -33.93 -10.11 71.25
CA ASN A 49 -34.65 -10.45 70.03
C ASN A 49 -34.30 -9.51 68.86
N LEU A 50 -34.15 -8.22 69.15
CA LEU A 50 -33.77 -7.22 68.16
C LEU A 50 -32.33 -7.43 67.67
N GLU A 51 -31.40 -7.70 68.59
CA GLU A 51 -30.01 -8.04 68.29
C GLU A 51 -29.93 -9.27 67.38
N LYS A 52 -30.65 -10.36 67.74
CA LYS A 52 -30.75 -11.57 66.91
C LYS A 52 -31.29 -11.27 65.51
N GLN A 53 -32.37 -10.49 65.42
CA GLN A 53 -32.94 -10.11 64.12
C GLN A 53 -31.98 -9.26 63.28
N PHE A 54 -31.25 -8.33 63.89
CA PHE A 54 -30.24 -7.54 63.20
C PHE A 54 -29.06 -8.40 62.74
N GLY A 55 -28.56 -9.31 63.58
CA GLY A 55 -27.51 -10.27 63.21
C GLY A 55 -27.91 -11.08 61.98
N ILE A 56 -29.10 -11.70 62.01
CA ILE A 56 -29.62 -12.47 60.87
C ILE A 56 -29.74 -11.60 59.61
N LYS A 57 -30.24 -10.37 59.72
CA LYS A 57 -30.34 -9.46 58.57
C LYS A 57 -28.98 -9.03 58.04
N PHE A 58 -28.01 -8.81 58.92
CA PHE A 58 -26.64 -8.44 58.57
C PHE A 58 -25.93 -9.59 57.86
N ASP A 59 -25.98 -10.81 58.40
CA ASP A 59 -25.41 -12.00 57.78
C ASP A 59 -26.01 -12.28 56.40
N ASN A 60 -27.33 -12.08 56.25
CA ASN A 60 -28.01 -12.17 54.97
C ASN A 60 -27.54 -11.09 53.97
N LEU A 61 -27.24 -9.88 54.45
CA LEU A 61 -26.73 -8.81 53.60
C LEU A 61 -25.29 -9.10 53.15
N VAL A 62 -24.42 -9.53 54.07
CA VAL A 62 -23.04 -9.96 53.76
C VAL A 62 -23.06 -11.08 52.72
N SER A 63 -23.87 -12.12 52.94
CA SER A 63 -24.00 -13.24 52.00
C SER A 63 -24.48 -12.80 50.60
N LYS A 64 -25.37 -11.80 50.53
CA LYS A 64 -25.81 -11.23 49.24
C LYS A 64 -24.71 -10.43 48.56
N ILE A 65 -23.92 -9.67 49.32
CA ILE A 65 -22.78 -8.91 48.80
C ILE A 65 -21.73 -9.87 48.24
N ASP A 66 -21.34 -10.91 48.99
CA ASP A 66 -20.38 -11.92 48.55
C ASP A 66 -20.84 -12.64 47.27
N SER A 67 -22.14 -12.94 47.18
CA SER A 67 -22.73 -13.54 45.98
C SER A 67 -22.68 -12.59 44.78
N VAL A 68 -22.95 -11.30 44.98
CA VAL A 68 -22.85 -10.29 43.92
C VAL A 68 -21.40 -10.13 43.47
N GLU A 69 -20.44 -10.04 44.39
CA GLU A 69 -19.00 -9.94 44.10
C GLU A 69 -18.54 -11.12 43.25
N LYS A 70 -18.82 -12.36 43.68
CA LYS A 70 -18.46 -13.56 42.93
C LYS A 70 -19.09 -13.61 41.53
N ASN A 71 -20.34 -13.17 41.41
CA ASN A 71 -21.02 -13.09 40.11
C ASN A 71 -20.40 -12.03 39.19
N LEU A 72 -19.95 -10.90 39.74
CA LEU A 72 -19.25 -9.87 38.99
C LEU A 72 -17.87 -10.36 38.53
N ASP A 73 -17.09 -11.00 39.41
CA ASP A 73 -15.78 -11.58 39.05
C ASP A 73 -15.93 -12.59 37.91
N THR A 74 -16.89 -13.50 38.02
CA THR A 74 -17.18 -14.49 36.97
C THR A 74 -17.53 -13.82 35.64
N LYS A 75 -18.32 -12.74 35.66
CA LYS A 75 -18.67 -11.98 34.44
C LYS A 75 -17.46 -11.25 33.85
N ILE A 76 -16.61 -10.66 34.70
CA ILE A 76 -15.40 -9.97 34.27
C ILE A 76 -14.44 -10.95 33.60
N ASP A 77 -14.22 -12.12 34.19
CA ASP A 77 -13.38 -13.17 33.61
C ASP A 77 -13.94 -13.69 32.28
N SER A 78 -15.26 -13.89 32.19
CA SER A 78 -15.91 -14.29 30.94
C SER A 78 -15.70 -13.24 29.83
N VAL A 79 -15.94 -11.96 30.13
CA VAL A 79 -15.75 -10.87 29.16
C VAL A 79 -14.28 -10.76 28.74
N LYS A 80 -13.34 -10.88 29.69
CA LYS A 80 -11.90 -10.89 29.40
C LYS A 80 -11.51 -12.04 28.47
N SER A 81 -12.03 -13.24 28.71
CA SER A 81 -11.78 -14.41 27.86
C SER A 81 -12.35 -14.23 26.45
N GLU A 82 -13.57 -13.69 26.33
CA GLU A 82 -14.18 -13.40 25.03
C GLU A 82 -13.41 -12.33 24.25
N LEU A 83 -12.94 -11.28 24.94
CA LEU A 83 -12.14 -10.23 24.32
C LEU A 83 -10.79 -10.76 23.84
N ASN A 84 -10.08 -11.55 24.65
CA ASN A 84 -8.83 -12.20 24.23
C ASN A 84 -9.04 -13.07 22.99
N THR A 85 -10.09 -13.92 22.99
CA THR A 85 -10.43 -14.76 21.83
C THR A 85 -10.69 -13.92 20.57
N LYS A 86 -11.37 -12.78 20.70
CA LYS A 86 -11.61 -11.86 19.58
C LYS A 86 -10.32 -11.21 19.10
N ILE A 87 -9.42 -10.83 20.01
CA ILE A 87 -8.11 -10.25 19.68
C ILE A 87 -7.26 -11.26 18.92
N ASP A 88 -7.11 -12.49 19.42
CA ASP A 88 -6.36 -13.56 18.75
C ASP A 88 -6.93 -13.86 17.35
N GLY A 89 -8.26 -13.83 17.22
CA GLY A 89 -8.94 -13.98 15.94
C GLY A 89 -8.70 -12.82 14.97
N LEU A 90 -8.52 -11.60 15.47
CA LEU A 90 -8.14 -10.44 14.65
C LEU A 90 -6.67 -10.51 14.23
N GLU A 91 -5.77 -10.90 15.13
CA GLU A 91 -4.34 -11.09 14.83
C GLU A 91 -4.16 -12.13 13.71
N THR A 92 -4.84 -13.27 13.81
CA THR A 92 -4.83 -14.31 12.76
C THR A 92 -5.33 -13.78 11.42
N LYS A 93 -6.40 -12.96 11.41
CA LYS A 93 -6.92 -12.35 10.18
C LYS A 93 -5.93 -11.34 9.59
N ILE A 94 -5.29 -10.53 10.42
CA ILE A 94 -4.26 -9.57 9.98
C ILE A 94 -3.09 -10.30 9.34
N ASP A 95 -2.59 -11.37 9.95
CA ASP A 95 -1.50 -12.17 9.39
C ASP A 95 -1.89 -12.83 8.06
N SER A 96 -3.12 -13.36 7.96
CA SER A 96 -3.63 -13.91 6.71
C SER A 96 -3.68 -12.87 5.59
N VAL A 97 -4.19 -11.67 5.88
CA VAL A 97 -4.25 -10.56 4.89
C VAL A 97 -2.86 -10.11 4.49
N LYS A 98 -1.92 -10.00 5.45
CA LYS A 98 -0.53 -9.65 5.18
C LYS A 98 0.14 -10.65 4.24
N ASN A 99 -0.06 -11.95 4.48
CA ASN A 99 0.50 -13.01 3.63
C ASN A 99 -0.11 -13.01 2.22
N GLU A 100 -1.43 -12.79 2.10
CA GLU A 100 -2.10 -12.66 0.81
C GLU A 100 -1.57 -11.45 0.02
N LEU A 101 -1.38 -10.30 0.69
CA LEU A 101 -0.83 -9.10 0.07
C LEU A 101 0.61 -9.31 -0.40
N ASN A 102 1.47 -9.90 0.43
CA ASN A 102 2.85 -10.22 0.04
C ASN A 102 2.86 -11.13 -1.20
N THR A 103 2.04 -12.19 -1.22
CA THR A 103 1.93 -13.10 -2.37
C THR A 103 1.49 -12.37 -3.64
N LYS A 104 0.54 -11.43 -3.53
CA LYS A 104 0.08 -10.63 -4.67
C LYS A 104 1.17 -9.67 -5.15
N ILE A 105 1.93 -9.05 -4.25
CA ILE A 105 3.05 -8.17 -4.58
C ILE A 105 4.11 -8.97 -5.35
N ASP A 106 4.57 -10.10 -4.81
CA ASP A 106 5.57 -10.96 -5.46
C ASP A 106 5.13 -11.39 -6.87
N PHE A 107 3.84 -11.73 -7.02
CA PHE A 107 3.27 -12.09 -8.32
C PHE A 107 3.30 -10.92 -9.30
N VAL A 108 2.94 -9.70 -8.86
CA VAL A 108 2.97 -8.50 -9.70
C VAL A 108 4.40 -8.16 -10.10
N GLU A 109 5.35 -8.20 -9.17
CA GLU A 109 6.78 -7.95 -9.44
C GLU A 109 7.31 -8.89 -10.52
N LYS A 110 7.12 -10.19 -10.35
CA LYS A 110 7.57 -11.20 -11.34
C LYS A 110 6.93 -11.02 -12.72
N ASN A 111 5.64 -10.66 -12.76
CA ASN A 111 4.97 -10.38 -14.03
C ASN A 111 5.51 -9.12 -14.71
N LEU A 112 5.82 -8.07 -13.95
CA LEU A 112 6.40 -6.85 -14.48
C LEU A 112 7.83 -7.09 -15.00
N GLU A 113 8.66 -7.83 -14.26
CA GLU A 113 9.99 -8.26 -14.72
C GLU A 113 9.89 -9.01 -16.06
N THR A 114 8.99 -9.99 -16.15
CA THR A 114 8.79 -10.78 -17.38
C THR A 114 8.35 -9.90 -18.56
N LYS A 115 7.45 -8.94 -18.33
CA LYS A 115 7.01 -8.00 -19.37
C LYS A 115 8.13 -7.06 -19.81
N ILE A 116 8.94 -6.56 -18.87
CA ILE A 116 10.09 -5.69 -19.16
C ILE A 116 11.12 -6.44 -19.99
N ASP A 117 11.45 -7.68 -19.63
CA ASP A 117 12.37 -8.52 -20.39
C ASP A 117 11.82 -8.83 -21.80
N GLY A 118 10.53 -9.11 -21.91
CA GLY A 118 9.86 -9.29 -23.19
C GLY A 118 9.98 -8.05 -24.10
N LEU A 119 9.71 -6.86 -23.57
CA LEU A 119 9.84 -5.60 -24.29
C LEU A 119 11.29 -5.31 -24.69
N LYS A 120 12.25 -5.58 -23.81
CA LYS A 120 13.68 -5.43 -24.09
C LYS A 120 14.12 -6.32 -25.26
N ASN A 121 13.66 -7.57 -25.27
CA ASN A 121 13.96 -8.52 -26.35
C ASN A 121 13.32 -8.09 -27.67
N GLU A 122 12.06 -7.65 -27.66
CA GLU A 122 11.39 -7.13 -28.86
C GLU A 122 12.11 -5.90 -29.43
N PHE A 123 12.53 -4.98 -28.55
CA PHE A 123 13.24 -3.77 -28.95
C PHE A 123 14.61 -4.08 -29.54
N ASN A 124 15.38 -4.98 -28.92
CA ASN A 124 16.66 -5.46 -29.45
C ASN A 124 16.47 -6.11 -30.84
N ALA A 125 15.48 -6.99 -31.00
CA ALA A 125 15.21 -7.61 -32.30
C ALA A 125 14.85 -6.58 -33.39
N LYS A 126 14.11 -5.53 -33.04
CA LYS A 126 13.84 -4.42 -33.97
C LYS A 126 15.10 -3.63 -34.34
N ILE A 127 15.98 -3.37 -33.36
CA ILE A 127 17.28 -2.73 -33.61
C ILE A 127 18.14 -3.58 -34.54
N ASP A 128 18.27 -4.88 -34.27
CA ASP A 128 19.05 -5.80 -35.10
C ASP A 128 18.52 -5.86 -36.53
N GLY A 129 17.19 -5.86 -36.69
CA GLY A 129 16.53 -5.78 -37.99
C GLY A 129 16.79 -4.45 -38.71
N LEU A 130 16.87 -3.33 -38.00
CA LEU A 130 17.23 -2.03 -38.58
C LEU A 130 18.72 -1.99 -38.99
N ASN A 131 19.62 -2.50 -38.14
CA ASN A 131 21.05 -2.59 -38.45
C ASN A 131 21.29 -3.42 -39.73
N THR A 132 20.63 -4.58 -39.84
CA THR A 132 20.68 -5.40 -41.05
C THR A 132 20.20 -4.64 -42.29
N LYS A 133 19.14 -3.82 -42.17
CA LYS A 133 18.65 -3.00 -43.30
C LYS A 133 19.64 -1.89 -43.67
N ILE A 134 20.30 -1.28 -42.69
CA ILE A 134 21.32 -0.26 -42.91
C ILE A 134 22.52 -0.86 -43.64
N GLU A 135 23.06 -2.00 -43.18
CA GLU A 135 24.15 -2.71 -43.86
C GLU A 135 23.80 -3.06 -45.32
N ASN A 136 22.57 -3.51 -45.57
CA ASN A 136 22.07 -3.76 -46.92
C ASN A 136 21.95 -2.49 -47.78
N LEU A 137 21.68 -1.34 -47.18
CA LEU A 137 21.66 -0.06 -47.89
C LEU A 137 23.09 0.41 -48.19
N ASP A 138 24.01 0.29 -47.24
CA ASP A 138 25.43 0.63 -47.42
C ASP A 138 26.04 -0.16 -48.57
N THR A 139 25.84 -1.49 -48.61
CA THR A 139 26.32 -2.34 -49.71
C THR A 139 25.71 -1.97 -51.08
N LYS A 140 24.44 -1.55 -51.12
CA LYS A 140 23.80 -1.05 -52.34
C LYS A 140 24.39 0.29 -52.77
N ILE A 141 24.64 1.19 -51.83
CA ILE A 141 25.27 2.49 -52.08
C ILE A 141 26.69 2.27 -52.64
N ASP A 142 27.49 1.41 -52.03
CA ASP A 142 28.84 1.06 -52.52
C ASP A 142 28.80 0.51 -53.95
N THR A 143 27.81 -0.35 -54.25
CA THR A 143 27.62 -0.91 -55.59
C THR A 143 27.27 0.18 -56.60
N VAL A 144 26.34 1.08 -56.26
CA VAL A 144 25.95 2.21 -57.11
C VAL A 144 27.14 3.15 -57.33
N GLU A 145 27.90 3.48 -56.29
CA GLU A 145 29.09 4.32 -56.37
C GLU A 145 30.14 3.71 -57.31
N LYS A 146 30.40 2.40 -57.17
CA LYS A 146 31.34 1.67 -58.04
C LYS A 146 30.89 1.69 -59.51
N ASN A 147 29.60 1.47 -59.77
CA ASN A 147 29.05 1.50 -61.12
C ASN A 147 29.16 2.90 -61.73
N LEU A 148 28.79 3.95 -60.98
CA LEU A 148 28.92 5.34 -61.43
C LEU A 148 30.37 5.71 -61.73
N LYS A 149 31.32 5.35 -60.86
CA LYS A 149 32.76 5.55 -61.10
C LYS A 149 33.23 4.85 -62.38
N LYS A 150 32.77 3.63 -62.63
CA LYS A 150 33.07 2.87 -63.85
C LYS A 150 32.50 3.56 -65.09
N ASP A 151 31.23 3.95 -65.07
CA ASP A 151 30.55 4.60 -66.19
C ASP A 151 31.19 5.96 -66.52
N MET A 152 31.53 6.75 -65.49
CA MET A 152 32.28 8.00 -65.66
C MET A 152 33.65 7.77 -66.31
N LYS A 153 34.38 6.74 -65.88
CA LYS A 153 35.68 6.38 -66.48
C LYS A 153 35.52 6.02 -67.95
N ILE A 154 34.57 5.14 -68.29
CA ILE A 154 34.28 4.75 -69.68
C ILE A 154 33.94 5.98 -70.52
N ASN A 155 33.04 6.84 -70.04
CA ASN A 155 32.66 8.06 -70.76
C ASN A 155 33.86 9.00 -70.97
N SER A 156 34.72 9.15 -69.97
CA SER A 156 35.94 9.97 -70.08
C SER A 156 36.93 9.42 -71.11
N GLU A 157 37.12 8.09 -71.15
CA GLU A 157 37.98 7.41 -72.12
C GLU A 157 37.43 7.55 -73.55
N LEU A 158 36.12 7.38 -73.73
CA LEU A 158 35.44 7.55 -75.02
C LEU A 158 35.54 8.99 -75.55
N LEU A 159 35.37 9.98 -74.68
CA LEU A 159 35.50 11.40 -75.06
C LEU A 159 36.94 11.71 -75.50
N LEU A 160 37.94 11.22 -74.77
CA LEU A 160 39.36 11.38 -75.14
C LEU A 160 39.65 10.72 -76.50
N GLU A 161 39.09 9.54 -76.77
CA GLU A 161 39.24 8.87 -78.06
C GLU A 161 38.61 9.68 -79.21
N LYS A 162 37.37 10.16 -79.03
CA LYS A 162 36.71 11.03 -80.03
C LYS A 162 37.51 12.29 -80.32
N LEU A 163 38.04 12.96 -79.30
CA LEU A 163 38.89 14.14 -79.46
C LEU A 163 40.18 13.82 -80.23
N LYS A 164 40.83 12.68 -79.93
CA LYS A 164 42.03 12.22 -80.67
C LYS A 164 41.71 11.97 -82.15
N VAL A 165 40.58 11.33 -82.46
CA VAL A 165 40.14 11.09 -83.85
C VAL A 165 39.85 12.41 -84.57
N SER A 166 39.08 13.32 -83.96
CA SER A 166 38.83 14.65 -84.53
C SER A 166 40.13 15.42 -84.77
N ASN A 167 41.08 15.38 -83.84
CA ASN A 167 42.37 16.04 -84.02
C ASN A 167 43.16 15.43 -85.19
N ARG A 168 43.18 14.10 -85.33
CA ARG A 168 43.79 13.43 -86.49
C ARG A 168 43.16 13.87 -87.81
N LEU A 169 41.82 14.00 -87.86
CA LEU A 169 41.11 14.47 -89.05
C LEU A 169 41.45 15.93 -89.38
N ILE A 170 41.48 16.83 -88.37
CA ILE A 170 41.89 18.22 -88.55
C ILE A 170 43.31 18.31 -89.12
N ILE A 171 44.26 17.54 -88.57
CA ILE A 171 45.63 17.50 -89.07
C ILE A 171 45.67 17.03 -90.53
N ILE A 172 44.95 15.97 -90.89
CA ILE A 172 44.89 15.49 -92.29
C ILE A 172 44.32 16.58 -93.21
N ILE A 173 43.22 17.23 -92.81
CA ILE A 173 42.59 18.29 -93.62
C ILE A 173 43.55 19.48 -93.81
N THR A 174 44.17 19.95 -92.71
CA THR A 174 45.01 21.15 -92.71
C THR A 174 46.38 20.94 -93.35
N VAL A 175 47.02 19.80 -93.10
CA VAL A 175 48.39 19.50 -93.56
C VAL A 175 48.41 18.86 -94.95
N ILE A 176 47.41 18.04 -95.30
CA ILE A 176 47.43 17.27 -96.55
C ILE A 176 46.43 17.85 -97.55
N ILE A 177 45.15 17.93 -97.20
CA ILE A 177 44.08 18.20 -98.18
C ILE A 177 44.06 19.68 -98.62
N ALA A 178 44.14 20.62 -97.67
CA ALA A 178 44.05 22.05 -97.99
C ALA A 178 45.20 22.54 -98.90
N PRO A 179 46.48 22.19 -98.67
CA PRO A 179 47.56 22.58 -99.57
C PRO A 179 47.40 22.02 -100.99
N ILE A 180 46.95 20.77 -101.13
CA ILE A 180 46.69 20.13 -102.43
C ILE A 180 45.59 20.92 -103.16
N ALA A 181 44.46 21.21 -102.51
CA ALA A 181 43.36 21.95 -103.10
C ALA A 181 43.77 23.36 -103.54
N ILE A 182 44.53 24.08 -102.70
CA ILE A 182 45.07 25.42 -103.02
C ILE A 182 45.97 25.35 -104.24
N SER A 183 46.89 24.38 -104.30
CA SER A 183 47.79 24.18 -105.45
C SER A 183 47.02 23.89 -106.74
N SER A 184 46.01 23.03 -106.70
CA SER A 184 45.17 22.73 -107.87
C SER A 184 44.41 23.96 -108.37
N ILE A 185 43.83 24.77 -107.49
CA ILE A 185 43.10 26.00 -107.86
C ILE A 185 44.08 27.04 -108.42
N ALA A 186 45.24 27.22 -107.80
CA ALA A 186 46.29 28.12 -108.29
C ALA A 186 46.71 27.74 -109.71
N ASN A 187 46.89 26.45 -110.01
CA ASN A 187 47.22 25.98 -111.35
C ASN A 187 46.13 26.35 -112.39
N ILE A 188 44.85 26.19 -112.05
CA ILE A 188 43.73 26.57 -112.91
C ILE A 188 43.72 28.09 -113.17
N ILE A 189 43.85 28.91 -112.12
CA ILE A 189 43.88 30.37 -112.25
C ILE A 189 45.05 30.81 -113.12
N THR A 190 46.24 30.26 -112.89
CA THR A 190 47.44 30.58 -113.69
C THR A 190 47.25 30.20 -115.17
N SER A 191 46.60 29.06 -115.44
CA SER A 191 46.25 28.64 -116.81
C SER A 191 45.25 29.60 -117.47
N ILE A 192 44.29 30.14 -116.73
CA ILE A 192 43.33 31.12 -117.25
C ILE A 192 44.04 32.45 -117.53
N ILE A 193 44.85 32.96 -116.60
CA ILE A 193 45.60 34.22 -116.76
C ILE A 193 46.56 34.15 -117.96
N ASN A 194 47.31 33.06 -118.12
CA ASN A 194 48.24 32.88 -119.24
C ASN A 194 47.53 32.57 -120.57
N GLY A 195 46.24 32.20 -120.54
CA GLY A 195 45.40 31.97 -121.72
C GLY A 195 44.79 33.26 -122.29
N PHE A 196 44.90 34.40 -121.61
CA PHE A 196 44.56 35.70 -122.18
C PHE A 196 45.75 36.27 -122.99
N PRO A 197 45.60 36.55 -124.29
CA PRO A 197 46.65 37.18 -125.09
C PRO A 197 46.95 38.60 -124.57
N LYS A 198 48.24 38.96 -124.51
CA LYS A 198 48.71 40.33 -124.26
C LYS A 198 48.38 41.26 -125.42
#